data_AF-U4VFC4-F1
#
_entry.id   AF-U4VFC4-F1
#
_cell.length_a   1.000
_cell.length_b   1.000
_cell.length_c   1.000
_cell.angle_alpha   90.00
_cell.angle_beta   90.00
_cell.angle_gamma   90.00
#
_symmetry.space_group_name_H-M   'P 1'
#
loop_
_entity.id
_entity.type
_entity.pdbx_description
1 polymer ?
#
loop_
_entity_poly.entity_id
_entity_poly.type
_entity_poly.pdbx_seq_one_letter_code
_entity_poly.pdbx_strand_id
1 'polypeptide(L)'
;MKHGEISPEMGSVLSFEPEEDVQEPRFCQERWLEALRLVAQYYRLPLSVQGVKLAAASIDPNSTDEMKLHAMARRMGLGIKLVDPQNINLSNWHVPFILELTDGQLAVVHKISTDREAGGVWLSRRTGGAGTCISP
;
A
#
# COMPACT_ATOMS: atom_id res chain seq x y z
N MET A 1 -19.85 63.79 26.24
CA MET A 1 -20.22 62.91 25.10
C MET A 1 -18.89 62.44 24.51
N LYS A 2 -18.49 61.16 24.41
CA LYS A 2 -19.06 59.84 24.68
C LYS A 2 -17.83 58.90 24.88
N HIS A 3 -18.01 57.89 25.72
CA HIS A 3 -17.02 56.95 26.29
C HIS A 3 -15.88 56.48 25.39
N GLY A 4 -14.70 56.36 26.01
CA GLY A 4 -13.63 55.48 25.54
C GLY A 4 -13.88 54.05 26.02
N GLU A 5 -13.44 53.09 25.22
CA GLU A 5 -13.06 51.77 25.68
C GLU A 5 -12.15 51.14 24.62
N ILE A 6 -11.06 50.58 25.10
CA ILE A 6 -10.03 49.85 24.36
C ILE A 6 -10.36 48.37 24.56
N SER A 7 -10.36 47.62 23.45
CA SER A 7 -10.45 46.14 23.29
C SER A 7 -9.59 45.34 24.32
N PRO A 8 -9.68 43.99 24.47
CA PRO A 8 -10.06 43.00 23.44
C PRO A 8 -10.62 41.63 23.90
N GLU A 9 -11.42 40.94 23.08
CA GLU A 9 -11.48 39.46 23.09
C GLU A 9 -12.28 38.91 21.90
N MET A 10 -11.63 38.90 20.74
CA MET A 10 -11.96 37.95 19.69
C MET A 10 -10.77 37.01 19.56
N GLY A 11 -10.56 36.20 20.60
CA GLY A 11 -9.80 34.97 20.48
C GLY A 11 -10.65 33.99 19.70
N SER A 12 -10.67 34.14 18.38
CA SER A 12 -11.15 33.10 17.47
C SER A 12 -10.40 31.84 17.84
N VAL A 13 -11.11 30.92 18.48
CA VAL A 13 -10.65 29.55 18.67
C VAL A 13 -10.50 29.04 17.25
N LEU A 14 -9.27 29.07 16.74
CA LEU A 14 -8.89 28.23 15.62
C LEU A 14 -9.05 26.82 16.16
N SER A 15 -10.26 26.28 16.03
CA SER A 15 -10.46 24.85 16.01
C SER A 15 -9.51 24.35 14.94
N PHE A 16 -8.36 23.87 15.38
CA PHE A 16 -7.56 22.94 14.60
C PHE A 16 -8.39 21.66 14.62
N GLU A 17 -9.46 21.63 13.83
CA GLU A 17 -9.96 20.36 13.33
C GLU A 17 -8.73 19.75 12.66
N PRO A 18 -8.18 18.65 13.18
CA PRO A 18 -7.20 17.95 12.39
C PRO A 18 -8.00 17.50 11.17
N GLU A 19 -7.82 18.23 10.06
CA GLU A 19 -8.13 17.73 8.74
C GLU A 19 -7.15 16.58 8.50
N GLU A 20 -7.38 15.48 9.22
CA GLU A 20 -6.92 14.18 8.83
C GLU A 20 -7.69 13.91 7.54
N ASP A 21 -7.12 14.37 6.44
CA ASP A 21 -7.26 13.73 5.15
C ASP A 21 -6.75 12.29 5.34
N VAL A 22 -7.57 11.46 6.00
CA VAL A 22 -7.44 10.02 6.03
C VAL A 22 -7.79 9.61 4.62
N GLN A 23 -6.85 9.81 3.71
CA GLN A 23 -6.90 9.19 2.40
C GLN A 23 -6.87 7.70 2.69
N GLU A 24 -8.04 7.06 2.67
CA GLU A 24 -8.12 5.61 2.69
C GLU A 24 -7.14 5.10 1.64
N PRO A 25 -6.25 4.16 2.01
CA PRO A 25 -5.17 3.73 1.14
C PRO A 25 -5.77 3.26 -0.19
N ARG A 26 -5.56 4.06 -1.23
CA ARG A 26 -6.11 3.80 -2.56
C ARG A 26 -5.31 2.69 -3.21
N PHE A 27 -5.99 1.67 -3.71
CA PHE A 27 -5.34 0.56 -4.41
C PHE A 27 -4.54 1.04 -5.62
N CYS A 28 -3.22 0.87 -5.57
CA CYS A 28 -2.31 1.22 -6.65
C CYS A 28 -1.80 -0.03 -7.36
N GLN A 29 -2.33 -0.28 -8.55
CA GLN A 29 -2.03 -1.47 -9.34
C GLN A 29 -0.54 -1.62 -9.64
N GLU A 30 0.16 -0.53 -10.03
CA GLU A 30 1.60 -0.60 -10.29
C GLU A 30 2.44 -1.00 -9.07
N ARG A 31 2.09 -0.53 -7.87
CA ARG A 31 2.83 -0.87 -6.64
C ARG A 31 2.68 -2.35 -6.33
N TRP A 32 1.46 -2.87 -6.39
CA TRP A 32 1.19 -4.30 -6.20
C TRP A 32 1.87 -5.16 -7.26
N LEU A 33 1.89 -4.72 -8.51
CA LEU A 33 2.58 -5.41 -9.60
C LEU A 33 4.10 -5.46 -9.38
N GLU A 34 4.70 -4.38 -8.90
CA GLU A 34 6.12 -4.35 -8.52
C GLU A 34 6.41 -5.30 -7.34
N ALA A 35 5.60 -5.25 -6.28
CA ALA A 35 5.77 -6.08 -5.10
C ALA A 35 5.63 -7.58 -5.43
N LEU A 36 4.59 -7.96 -6.18
CA LEU A 36 4.37 -9.34 -6.62
C LEU A 36 5.49 -9.84 -7.54
N ARG A 37 6.03 -8.98 -8.40
CA ARG A 37 7.18 -9.33 -9.23
C ARG A 37 8.40 -9.65 -8.38
N LEU A 38 8.68 -8.89 -7.32
CA LEU A 38 9.78 -9.17 -6.39
C LEU A 38 9.59 -10.53 -5.68
N VAL A 39 8.37 -10.84 -5.25
CA VAL A 39 8.02 -12.13 -4.65
C VAL A 39 8.22 -13.29 -5.65
N ALA A 40 7.70 -13.17 -6.86
CA ALA A 40 7.86 -14.18 -7.89
C ALA A 40 9.34 -14.37 -8.29
N GLN A 41 10.13 -13.31 -8.32
CA GLN A 41 11.58 -13.38 -8.54
C GLN A 41 12.31 -14.08 -7.39
N TYR A 42 11.91 -13.84 -6.15
CA TYR A 42 12.44 -14.55 -4.98
C TYR A 42 12.21 -16.06 -5.09
N TYR A 43 11.01 -16.47 -5.51
CA TYR A 43 10.68 -17.88 -5.80
C TYR A 43 11.18 -18.38 -7.16
N ARG A 44 11.90 -17.54 -7.92
CA ARG A 44 12.46 -17.86 -9.25
C ARG A 44 11.42 -18.34 -10.26
N LEU A 45 10.18 -17.85 -10.15
CA LEU A 45 9.12 -18.15 -11.10
C LEU A 45 9.42 -17.47 -12.46
N PRO A 46 9.14 -18.14 -13.59
CA PRO A 46 9.34 -17.55 -14.91
C PRO A 46 8.28 -16.46 -15.15
N LEU A 47 8.72 -15.21 -15.25
CA LEU A 47 7.86 -14.06 -15.54
C LEU A 47 8.13 -13.54 -16.95
N SER A 48 7.08 -13.43 -17.78
CA SER A 48 7.14 -12.67 -19.03
C SER A 48 6.72 -11.22 -18.78
N VAL A 49 7.61 -10.26 -19.04
CA VAL A 49 7.30 -8.82 -18.89
C VAL A 49 6.09 -8.41 -19.73
N GLN A 50 5.99 -8.92 -20.95
CA GLN A 50 4.85 -8.65 -21.83
C GLN A 50 3.58 -9.34 -21.34
N GLY A 51 3.70 -10.58 -20.87
CA GLY A 51 2.60 -11.32 -20.28
C GLY A 51 2.03 -10.61 -19.05
N VAL A 52 2.89 -10.09 -18.18
CA VAL A 52 2.52 -9.32 -16.98
C VAL A 52 1.84 -7.98 -17.32
N LYS A 53 2.25 -7.29 -18.39
CA LYS A 53 1.59 -6.04 -18.82
C LYS A 53 0.21 -6.28 -19.41
N LEU A 54 0.08 -7.24 -20.33
CA LEU A 54 -1.21 -7.63 -20.92
C LEU A 54 -2.16 -8.17 -19.84
N ALA A 55 -1.59 -8.85 -18.87
CA ALA A 55 -2.26 -9.33 -17.68
C ALA A 55 -2.91 -8.21 -16.89
N ALA A 56 -2.13 -7.19 -16.55
CA ALA A 56 -2.56 -6.04 -15.79
C ALA A 56 -3.63 -5.22 -16.53
N ALA A 57 -3.53 -5.12 -17.86
CA ALA A 57 -4.46 -4.38 -18.70
C ALA A 57 -5.84 -5.05 -18.88
N SER A 58 -5.98 -6.34 -18.54
CA SER A 58 -7.23 -7.10 -18.67
C SER A 58 -7.91 -7.36 -17.33
N ILE A 59 -7.51 -6.62 -16.29
CA ILE A 59 -8.19 -6.61 -15.00
C ILE A 59 -9.43 -5.72 -15.14
N ASP A 60 -10.57 -6.21 -14.67
CA ASP A 60 -11.82 -5.46 -14.69
C ASP A 60 -11.69 -4.24 -13.76
N PRO A 61 -11.85 -2.99 -14.27
CA PRO A 61 -11.77 -1.80 -13.44
C PRO A 61 -12.82 -1.78 -12.32
N ASN A 62 -13.98 -2.40 -12.53
CA ASN A 62 -15.08 -2.44 -11.57
C ASN A 62 -14.92 -3.53 -10.49
N SER A 63 -13.89 -4.38 -10.61
CA SER A 63 -13.65 -5.44 -9.63
C SER A 63 -13.10 -4.89 -8.31
N THR A 64 -13.35 -5.60 -7.21
CA THR A 64 -12.81 -5.22 -5.89
C THR A 64 -11.29 -5.35 -5.87
N ASP A 65 -10.63 -4.59 -5.00
CA ASP A 65 -9.17 -4.58 -4.90
C ASP A 65 -8.58 -5.95 -4.58
N GLU A 66 -9.25 -6.74 -3.74
CA GLU A 66 -8.91 -8.13 -3.47
C GLU A 66 -8.98 -8.98 -4.76
N MET A 67 -10.05 -8.85 -5.55
CA MET A 67 -10.17 -9.57 -6.83
C MET A 67 -9.08 -9.15 -7.82
N LYS A 68 -8.79 -7.85 -7.93
CA LYS A 68 -7.70 -7.31 -8.77
C LYS A 68 -6.36 -7.90 -8.33
N LEU A 69 -6.10 -7.96 -7.03
CA LEU A 69 -4.88 -8.49 -6.45
C LEU A 69 -4.72 -9.99 -6.74
N HIS A 70 -5.75 -10.80 -6.49
CA HIS A 70 -5.75 -12.22 -6.83
C HIS A 70 -5.56 -12.46 -8.34
N ALA A 71 -6.19 -11.65 -9.18
CA ALA A 71 -6.02 -11.74 -10.63
C ALA A 71 -4.57 -11.44 -11.06
N MET A 72 -3.92 -10.43 -10.47
CA MET A 72 -2.51 -10.14 -10.73
C MET A 72 -1.59 -11.29 -10.31
N ALA A 73 -1.75 -11.81 -9.09
CA ALA A 73 -0.90 -12.88 -8.58
C ALA A 73 -1.00 -14.15 -9.40
N ARG A 74 -2.23 -14.58 -9.75
CA ARG A 74 -2.45 -15.81 -10.52
C ARG A 74 -1.72 -15.77 -11.85
N ARG A 75 -1.65 -14.61 -12.49
CA ARG A 75 -0.93 -14.42 -13.77
C ARG A 75 0.59 -14.45 -13.63
N MET A 76 1.11 -14.26 -12.42
CA MET A 76 2.51 -14.44 -12.06
C MET A 76 2.83 -15.84 -11.51
N GLY A 77 1.85 -16.76 -11.50
CA GLY A 77 2.00 -18.09 -10.90
C GLY A 77 1.99 -18.09 -9.37
N LEU A 78 1.48 -17.01 -8.76
CA LEU A 78 1.38 -16.85 -7.30
C LEU A 78 -0.04 -17.12 -6.81
N GLY A 79 -0.14 -17.66 -5.59
CA GLY A 79 -1.35 -17.60 -4.76
C GLY A 79 -1.16 -16.57 -3.65
N ILE A 80 -2.19 -15.79 -3.36
CA ILE A 80 -2.19 -14.81 -2.26
C ILE A 80 -3.23 -15.24 -1.24
N LYS A 81 -2.96 -14.94 0.03
CA LYS A 81 -3.93 -14.94 1.11
C LYS A 81 -3.79 -13.62 1.85
N LEU A 82 -4.87 -12.84 1.91
CA LEU A 82 -4.94 -11.66 2.78
C LEU A 82 -5.16 -12.11 4.22
N VAL A 83 -4.44 -11.49 5.14
CA VAL A 83 -4.46 -11.81 6.55
C VAL A 83 -4.47 -10.51 7.35
N ASP A 84 -5.28 -10.47 8.40
CA ASP A 84 -5.29 -9.35 9.33
C ASP A 84 -3.91 -9.23 10.00
N PRO A 85 -3.25 -8.06 9.95
CA PRO A 85 -1.95 -7.82 10.58
C PRO A 85 -1.89 -8.27 12.05
N GLN A 86 -2.98 -8.13 12.81
CA GLN A 86 -3.06 -8.52 14.22
C GLN A 86 -3.02 -10.04 14.43
N ASN A 87 -3.32 -10.81 13.39
CA ASN A 87 -3.35 -12.27 13.40
C ASN A 87 -2.10 -12.90 12.78
N ILE A 88 -1.12 -12.09 12.34
CA ILE A 88 0.10 -12.60 11.70
C ILE A 88 1.15 -12.94 12.76
N ASN A 89 1.55 -14.21 12.83
CA ASN A 89 2.77 -14.61 13.51
C ASN A 89 3.94 -14.63 12.52
N LEU A 90 4.77 -13.59 12.56
CA LEU A 90 5.94 -13.44 11.71
C LEU A 90 7.02 -14.45 12.11
N SER A 91 7.03 -15.60 11.44
CA SER A 91 8.11 -16.58 11.54
C SER A 91 8.93 -16.62 10.24
N ASN A 92 10.19 -17.04 10.33
CA ASN A 92 11.09 -17.18 9.18
C ASN A 92 10.57 -18.13 8.08
N TRP A 93 9.48 -18.87 8.33
CA TRP A 93 8.94 -19.86 7.40
C TRP A 93 8.01 -19.26 6.33
N HIS A 94 7.52 -18.03 6.51
CA HIS A 94 6.50 -17.41 5.63
C HIS A 94 7.04 -16.28 4.75
N VAL A 95 8.35 -16.13 4.64
CA VAL A 95 8.94 -15.13 3.72
C VAL A 95 8.96 -15.63 2.27
N PRO A 96 8.75 -14.74 1.29
CA PRO A 96 8.43 -13.33 1.43
C PRO A 96 6.92 -13.07 1.62
N PHE A 97 6.59 -12.05 2.41
CA PHE A 97 5.23 -11.48 2.51
C PHE A 97 5.25 -9.99 2.20
N ILE A 98 4.07 -9.46 1.84
CA ILE A 98 3.87 -8.06 1.46
C ILE A 98 3.05 -7.39 2.57
N LEU A 99 3.52 -6.24 3.05
CA LEU A 99 2.78 -5.37 3.96
C LEU A 99 2.36 -4.12 3.22
N GLU A 100 1.13 -3.66 3.45
CA GLU A 100 0.69 -2.32 3.09
C GLU A 100 0.88 -1.41 4.31
N LEU A 101 1.65 -0.34 4.12
CA LEU A 101 1.89 0.67 5.14
C LEU A 101 0.71 1.65 5.18
N THR A 102 0.61 2.42 6.27
CA THR A 102 -0.49 3.37 6.49
C THR A 102 -0.57 4.48 5.44
N ASP A 103 0.50 4.70 4.67
CA ASP A 103 0.58 5.65 3.57
C ASP A 103 0.33 5.03 2.18
N GLY A 104 -0.07 3.76 2.13
CA GLY A 104 -0.31 2.99 0.90
C GLY A 104 0.98 2.57 0.17
N GLN A 105 2.16 2.71 0.77
CA GLN A 105 3.37 2.07 0.27
C GLN A 105 3.36 0.58 0.58
N LEU A 106 3.96 -0.23 -0.30
CA LEU A 106 4.09 -1.66 -0.08
C LEU A 106 5.51 -2.00 0.34
N ALA A 107 5.64 -2.84 1.36
CA ALA A 107 6.90 -3.38 1.86
C ALA A 107 6.93 -4.89 1.63
N VAL A 108 7.91 -5.37 0.86
CA VAL A 108 8.18 -6.80 0.65
C VAL A 108 9.25 -7.22 1.63
N VAL A 109 8.88 -7.99 2.65
CA VAL A 109 9.81 -8.52 3.64
C VAL A 109 10.25 -9.90 3.18
N HIS A 110 11.55 -10.08 2.95
CA HIS A 110 12.11 -11.31 2.36
C HIS A 110 13.17 -11.99 3.24
N LYS A 111 13.50 -11.39 4.39
CA LYS A 111 14.35 -11.96 5.45
C LYS A 111 13.85 -11.45 6.81
N ILE A 112 13.78 -12.35 7.79
CA ILE A 112 13.55 -12.02 9.20
C ILE A 112 14.82 -12.45 9.97
N SER A 113 15.37 -11.55 10.79
CA SER A 113 16.51 -11.80 11.67
C SER A 113 16.11 -12.65 12.88
N THR A 114 17.09 -13.25 13.55
CA THR A 114 16.89 -14.05 14.77
C THR A 114 16.17 -13.26 15.88
N ASP A 115 16.30 -11.93 15.88
CA ASP A 115 15.65 -11.00 16.81
C ASP A 115 14.21 -10.62 16.39
N ARG A 116 13.63 -11.30 15.38
CA ARG A 116 12.33 -11.00 14.76
C ARG A 116 12.22 -9.65 14.07
N GLU A 117 13.34 -8.98 13.86
CA GLU A 117 13.42 -7.78 13.04
C GLU A 117 13.45 -8.13 11.55
N ALA A 118 12.91 -7.25 10.69
CA ALA A 118 12.98 -7.45 9.25
C ALA A 118 14.43 -7.23 8.75
N GLY A 119 15.15 -8.32 8.49
CA GLY A 119 16.54 -8.30 8.03
C GLY A 119 16.70 -7.95 6.54
N GLY A 120 15.61 -7.86 5.78
CA GLY A 120 15.61 -7.47 4.37
C GLY A 120 14.23 -7.06 3.89
N VAL A 121 14.08 -5.79 3.54
CA VAL A 121 12.82 -5.18 3.08
C VAL A 121 13.07 -4.46 1.75
N TRP A 122 12.23 -4.73 0.77
CA TRP A 122 12.13 -3.91 -0.44
C TRP A 122 10.87 -3.06 -0.38
N LEU A 123 11.00 -1.76 -0.60
CA LEU A 123 9.86 -0.85 -0.67
C LEU A 123 9.43 -0.67 -2.13
N SER A 124 8.13 -0.66 -2.38
CA SER A 124 7.59 -0.23 -3.67
C SER A 124 8.05 1.19 -3.95
N ARG A 125 8.34 1.50 -5.22
CA ARG A 125 8.70 2.88 -5.58
C ARG A 125 7.55 3.81 -5.25
N ARG A 126 7.86 4.90 -4.54
CA ARG A 126 6.94 6.02 -4.37
C ARG A 126 6.77 6.70 -5.72
N THR A 127 5.72 6.36 -6.44
CA THR A 127 5.32 7.08 -7.64
C THR A 127 4.88 8.49 -7.23
N GLY A 128 5.77 9.47 -7.40
CA GLY A 128 5.45 10.88 -7.18
C GLY A 128 4.51 11.36 -8.29
N GLY A 129 3.23 11.48 -7.95
CA GLY A 129 2.20 12.01 -8.85
C GLY A 129 0.82 11.54 -8.42
N ALA A 130 -0.02 12.47 -7.98
CA ALA A 130 -1.45 12.26 -7.82
C ALA A 130 -2.05 11.95 -9.21
N GLY A 131 -2.03 10.68 -9.63
CA GLY A 131 -2.48 10.35 -10.98
C GLY A 131 -2.45 8.87 -11.38
N THR A 132 -2.18 7.92 -10.49
CA THR A 132 -2.18 6.49 -10.88
C THR A 132 -2.77 5.55 -9.83
N CYS A 133 -3.49 6.08 -8.85
CA CYS A 133 -4.42 5.28 -8.07
C CYS A 133 -5.79 5.43 -8.75
N ILE A 134 -6.13 4.50 -9.65
CA ILE A 134 -7.39 4.53 -10.36
C ILE A 134 -8.47 4.11 -9.36
N SER A 135 -9.34 5.04 -8.98
CA SER A 135 -10.57 4.74 -8.24
C SER A 135 -11.47 3.83 -9.09
N PRO A 136 -12.19 2.86 -8.49
CA PRO A 136 -13.23 2.10 -9.20
C PRO A 136 -14.31 3.01 -9.78
#